data_AF-F6LQ34-F1
#
_entry.id   AF-F6LQ34-F1
#
_cell.length_a   1.000
_cell.length_b   1.000
_cell.length_c   1.000
_cell.angle_alpha   90.00
_cell.angle_beta   90.00
_cell.angle_gamma   90.00
#
_symmetry.space_group_name_H-M   'P 1'
#
loop_
_entity.id
_entity.type
_entity.pdbx_description
1 polymer ?
#
loop_
_entity_poly.entity_id
_entity_poly.type
_entity_poly.pdbx_seq_one_letter_code
_entity_poly.pdbx_strand_id
1 'polypeptide(L)'
;TLLALAGEPIDPHIRSGNAVSLVATRTSYLLNLRGPSLTVDTACSSSLVALHLACQSLRSGECATALAGGVNLILNPQGTMLVDRFGMLAGDGRVKAFDDRADGFVRGEGVAAVLLKPLQQALADGDPIAAVICTTAVNN
;
A
#
# COMPACT_ATOMS: atom_id res chain seq x y z
N THR A 1 -18.72 11.20 2.34
CA THR A 1 -18.64 9.79 1.86
C THR A 1 -19.70 9.57 0.80
N LEU A 2 -19.51 8.66 -0.17
CA LEU A 2 -20.50 8.39 -1.22
C LEU A 2 -21.90 8.09 -0.67
N LEU A 3 -21.99 7.41 0.48
CA LEU A 3 -23.25 7.16 1.20
C LEU A 3 -23.97 8.45 1.63
N ALA A 4 -23.23 9.43 2.16
CA ALA A 4 -23.80 10.72 2.54
C ALA A 4 -24.28 11.53 1.31
N LEU A 5 -23.62 11.37 0.16
CA LEU A 5 -24.08 11.96 -1.11
C LEU A 5 -25.33 11.24 -1.66
N ALA A 6 -25.52 9.97 -1.31
CA ALA A 6 -26.70 9.18 -1.64
C ALA A 6 -27.89 9.41 -0.68
N GLY A 7 -27.76 10.28 0.32
CA GLY A 7 -28.81 10.57 1.29
C GLY A 7 -28.95 9.53 2.41
N GLU A 8 -28.01 8.60 2.54
CA GLU A 8 -28.02 7.59 3.61
C GLU A 8 -27.64 8.20 4.96
N PRO A 9 -28.25 7.73 6.08
CA PRO A 9 -27.92 8.19 7.42
C PRO A 9 -26.45 7.91 7.76
N ILE A 10 -25.83 8.86 8.47
CA ILE A 10 -24.42 8.78 8.85
C ILE A 10 -24.26 7.75 9.98
N ASP A 11 -23.85 6.54 9.61
CA ASP A 11 -23.51 5.49 10.56
C ASP A 11 -22.15 5.77 11.26
N PRO A 12 -22.02 5.56 12.59
CA PRO A 12 -20.78 5.78 13.33
C PRO A 12 -19.56 4.99 12.81
N HIS A 13 -19.79 3.82 12.20
CA HIS A 13 -18.75 2.98 11.59
C HIS A 13 -18.18 3.59 10.31
N ILE A 14 -18.80 4.61 9.70
CA ILE A 14 -18.24 5.30 8.53
C ILE A 14 -16.86 5.87 8.84
N ARG A 15 -16.68 6.49 10.01
CA ARG A 15 -15.39 7.07 10.40
C ARG A 15 -14.32 5.99 10.55
N SER A 16 -14.66 4.90 11.25
CA SER A 16 -13.70 3.83 11.51
C SER A 16 -13.48 2.93 10.29
N GLY A 17 -14.41 2.87 9.34
CA GLY A 17 -14.31 2.09 8.11
C GLY A 17 -13.55 2.81 6.99
N ASN A 18 -13.49 4.14 7.01
CA ASN A 18 -12.85 4.93 5.95
C ASN A 18 -11.52 5.58 6.35
N ALA A 19 -11.16 5.60 7.64
CA ALA A 19 -9.89 6.20 8.05
C ALA A 19 -8.70 5.37 7.52
N VAL A 20 -7.89 5.98 6.66
CA VAL A 20 -6.71 5.37 6.04
C VAL A 20 -5.74 4.82 7.09
N SER A 21 -5.56 5.55 8.20
CA SER A 21 -4.73 5.11 9.33
C SER A 21 -5.19 3.81 10.00
N LEU A 22 -6.47 3.45 9.84
CA LEU A 22 -7.01 2.21 10.41
C LEU A 22 -6.68 0.98 9.59
N VAL A 23 -6.14 1.11 8.38
CA VAL A 23 -5.69 -0.05 7.59
C VAL A 23 -4.59 -0.80 8.34
N ALA A 24 -3.54 -0.10 8.80
CA ALA A 24 -2.45 -0.74 9.54
C ALA A 24 -2.86 -1.18 10.96
N THR A 25 -3.60 -0.34 11.69
CA THR A 25 -3.94 -0.64 13.09
C THR A 25 -5.00 -1.73 13.22
N ARG A 26 -5.96 -1.84 12.27
CA ARG A 26 -6.90 -2.97 12.24
C ARG A 26 -6.18 -4.29 11.97
N THR A 27 -5.24 -4.32 11.02
CA THR A 27 -4.42 -5.50 10.77
C THR A 27 -3.62 -5.90 12.02
N SER A 28 -3.01 -4.93 12.69
CA SER A 28 -2.29 -5.17 13.96
C SER A 28 -3.21 -5.69 15.06
N TYR A 29 -4.40 -5.11 15.20
CA TYR A 29 -5.40 -5.55 16.19
C TYR A 29 -5.87 -6.98 15.93
N LEU A 30 -6.24 -7.30 14.68
CA LEU A 30 -6.74 -8.63 14.28
C LEU A 30 -5.70 -9.72 14.48
N LEU A 31 -4.43 -9.41 14.24
CA LEU A 31 -3.31 -10.35 14.38
C LEU A 31 -2.63 -10.27 15.77
N ASN A 32 -3.16 -9.45 16.69
CA ASN A 32 -2.58 -9.17 18.01
C ASN A 32 -1.08 -8.78 17.96
N LEU A 33 -0.69 -8.02 16.93
CA LEU A 33 0.68 -7.50 16.77
C LEU A 33 0.90 -6.29 17.68
N ARG A 34 2.12 -6.17 18.21
CA ARG A 34 2.49 -5.14 19.20
C ARG A 34 3.66 -4.24 18.78
N GLY A 35 4.15 -4.40 17.55
CA GLY A 35 5.19 -3.55 16.96
C GLY A 35 4.63 -2.24 16.37
N PRO A 36 5.48 -1.46 15.67
CA PRO A 36 5.05 -0.26 14.96
C PRO A 36 3.92 -0.53 13.97
N SER A 37 2.91 0.35 13.94
CA SER A 37 1.73 0.22 13.06
C SER A 37 1.42 1.55 12.39
N LEU A 38 1.84 1.69 11.13
CA LEU A 38 1.80 2.93 10.37
C LEU A 38 1.15 2.73 9.00
N THR A 39 0.43 3.75 8.55
CA THR A 39 -0.01 3.86 7.17
C THR A 39 0.79 4.96 6.49
N VAL A 40 1.26 4.71 5.27
CA VAL A 40 2.13 5.60 4.51
C VAL A 40 1.39 6.05 3.26
N ASP A 41 1.40 7.35 3.00
CA ASP A 41 0.89 7.92 1.76
C ASP A 41 1.99 8.76 1.10
N THR A 42 2.59 8.18 0.06
CA THR A 42 3.53 8.86 -0.86
C THR A 42 3.03 8.71 -2.30
N ALA A 43 1.71 8.69 -2.50
CA ALA A 43 1.08 8.41 -3.78
C ALA A 43 1.52 7.04 -4.37
N CYS A 44 1.99 6.99 -5.62
CA CYS A 44 2.29 5.75 -6.35
C CYS A 44 3.40 4.89 -5.71
N SER A 45 4.28 5.47 -4.88
CA SER A 45 5.36 4.75 -4.21
C SER A 45 5.02 4.21 -2.81
N SER A 46 3.79 4.42 -2.33
CA SER A 46 3.41 4.17 -0.93
C SER A 46 3.78 2.78 -0.41
N SER A 47 3.55 1.73 -1.20
CA SER A 47 3.88 0.36 -0.80
C SER A 47 5.39 0.10 -0.70
N LEU A 48 6.18 0.70 -1.58
CA LEU A 48 7.65 0.58 -1.56
C LEU A 48 8.25 1.38 -0.40
N VAL A 49 7.69 2.54 -0.07
CA VAL A 49 8.10 3.32 1.10
C VAL A 49 7.70 2.59 2.40
N ALA A 50 6.53 1.98 2.46
CA ALA A 50 6.14 1.13 3.59
C ALA A 50 7.12 -0.05 3.77
N LEU A 51 7.53 -0.70 2.67
CA LEU A 51 8.55 -1.75 2.69
C LEU A 51 9.91 -1.22 3.14
N HIS A 52 10.32 -0.03 2.69
CA HIS A 52 11.55 0.61 3.15
C HIS A 52 11.54 0.85 4.67
N LEU A 53 10.46 1.39 5.22
CA LEU A 53 10.30 1.64 6.66
C LEU A 53 10.27 0.34 7.47
N ALA A 54 9.60 -0.70 6.97
CA ALA A 54 9.63 -2.02 7.58
C ALA A 54 11.06 -2.59 7.64
N CYS A 55 11.82 -2.49 6.55
CA CYS A 55 13.23 -2.87 6.55
C CYS A 55 14.07 -2.03 7.52
N GLN A 56 13.79 -0.72 7.67
CA GLN A 56 14.47 0.10 8.67
C GLN A 56 14.16 -0.36 10.09
N SER A 57 12.88 -0.61 10.41
CA SER A 57 12.43 -1.07 11.73
C SER A 57 13.03 -2.42 12.13
N LEU A 58 13.18 -3.35 11.17
CA LEU A 58 13.88 -4.62 11.39
C LEU A 58 15.38 -4.42 11.65
N ARG A 59 16.03 -3.51 10.93
CA ARG A 59 17.46 -3.23 11.09
C ARG A 59 17.79 -2.47 12.38
N SER A 60 16.89 -1.57 12.81
CA SER A 60 17.03 -0.84 14.08
C SER A 60 16.68 -1.70 15.30
N GLY A 61 16.04 -2.86 15.10
CA GLY A 61 15.58 -3.73 16.17
C GLY A 61 14.27 -3.27 16.83
N GLU A 62 13.56 -2.30 16.22
CA GLU A 62 12.22 -1.88 16.69
C GLU A 62 11.16 -2.97 16.52
N CYS A 63 11.36 -3.88 15.57
CA CYS A 63 10.58 -5.12 15.46
C CYS A 63 11.45 -6.30 15.00
N ALA A 64 11.03 -7.51 15.35
CA ALA A 64 11.69 -8.76 14.94
C ALA A 64 11.13 -9.33 13.62
N THR A 65 9.88 -9.01 13.31
CA THR A 65 9.15 -9.38 12.10
C THR A 65 8.28 -8.19 11.70
N ALA A 66 8.14 -7.93 10.40
CA ALA A 66 7.33 -6.82 9.89
C ALA A 66 6.40 -7.28 8.77
N LEU A 67 5.17 -6.74 8.76
CA LEU A 67 4.24 -6.89 7.64
C LEU A 67 4.24 -5.59 6.84
N ALA A 68 4.62 -5.65 5.57
CA ALA A 68 4.62 -4.49 4.67
C ALA A 68 3.73 -4.78 3.47
N GLY A 69 2.99 -3.77 3.00
CA GLY A 69 2.05 -3.96 1.90
C GLY A 69 1.42 -2.66 1.42
N GLY A 70 0.48 -2.79 0.50
CA GLY A 70 -0.28 -1.67 -0.03
C GLY A 70 -1.61 -2.13 -0.62
N VAL A 71 -2.55 -1.21 -0.69
CA VAL A 71 -3.87 -1.41 -1.28
C VAL A 71 -4.25 -0.19 -2.11
N ASN A 72 -4.82 -0.42 -3.29
CA ASN A 72 -5.43 0.60 -4.11
C ASN A 72 -6.75 0.06 -4.69
N LEU A 73 -7.85 0.78 -4.44
CA LEU A 73 -9.18 0.47 -4.95
C LEU A 73 -9.79 1.73 -5.59
N ILE A 74 -10.46 1.56 -6.72
CA ILE A 74 -11.08 2.61 -7.53
C ILE A 74 -12.59 2.54 -7.29
N LEU A 75 -13.00 2.98 -6.09
CA LEU A 75 -14.40 2.89 -5.64
C LEU A 75 -15.28 4.06 -6.10
N ASN A 76 -14.69 5.05 -6.76
CA ASN A 76 -15.36 6.28 -7.20
C ASN A 76 -14.81 6.75 -8.56
N PRO A 77 -15.68 7.01 -9.56
CA PRO A 77 -15.22 7.51 -10.87
C PRO A 77 -14.60 8.91 -10.82
N GLN A 78 -14.89 9.75 -9.81
CA GLN A 78 -14.38 11.13 -9.76
C GLN A 78 -12.85 11.21 -9.78
N GLY A 79 -12.17 10.30 -9.08
CA GLY A 79 -10.71 10.25 -9.10
C GLY A 79 -10.17 9.94 -10.49
N THR A 80 -10.81 9.02 -11.22
CA THR A 80 -10.43 8.68 -12.60
C THR A 80 -10.69 9.85 -13.55
N MET A 81 -11.85 10.50 -13.45
CA MET A 81 -12.18 11.68 -14.27
C MET A 81 -11.21 12.84 -14.05
N LEU A 82 -10.72 13.02 -12.82
CA LEU A 82 -9.76 14.08 -12.51
C LEU A 82 -8.40 13.76 -13.16
N VAL A 83 -7.92 12.52 -13.03
CA VAL A 83 -6.66 12.08 -13.65
C VAL A 83 -6.73 12.17 -15.18
N ASP A 84 -7.89 11.84 -15.76
CA ASP A 84 -8.16 11.99 -17.20
C ASP A 84 -8.09 13.45 -17.66
N ARG A 85 -8.71 14.38 -16.91
CA ARG A 85 -8.64 15.83 -17.20
C ARG A 85 -7.22 16.40 -17.14
N PHE A 86 -6.31 15.76 -16.42
CA PHE A 86 -4.89 16.11 -16.40
C PHE A 86 -4.11 15.51 -17.59
N GLY A 87 -4.76 14.76 -18.48
CA GLY A 87 -4.12 14.16 -19.65
C GLY A 87 -3.19 12.99 -19.31
N MET A 88 -3.39 12.33 -18.18
CA MET A 88 -2.51 11.27 -17.70
C MET A 88 -2.91 9.86 -18.15
N LEU A 89 -4.15 9.67 -18.63
CA LEU A 89 -4.67 8.36 -19.01
C LEU A 89 -4.46 8.06 -20.49
N ALA A 90 -4.08 6.81 -20.80
CA ALA A 90 -4.00 6.32 -22.17
C ALA A 90 -5.40 6.21 -22.81
N GLY A 91 -5.55 6.72 -24.03
CA GLY A 91 -6.86 6.78 -24.71
C GLY A 91 -7.39 5.41 -25.14
N ASP A 92 -6.49 4.45 -25.36
CA ASP A 92 -6.82 3.06 -25.71
C ASP A 92 -6.95 2.12 -24.51
N GLY A 93 -6.82 2.66 -23.28
CA GLY A 93 -6.91 1.88 -22.05
C GLY A 93 -5.76 0.88 -21.86
N ARG A 94 -4.58 1.12 -22.45
CA ARG A 94 -3.41 0.24 -22.29
C ARG A 94 -2.16 0.99 -21.84
N VAL A 95 -1.49 0.44 -20.83
CA VAL A 95 -0.14 0.86 -20.44
C VAL A 95 0.86 0.30 -21.45
N LYS A 96 1.51 1.18 -22.20
CA LYS A 96 2.49 0.85 -23.25
C LYS A 96 3.90 1.22 -22.80
N ALA A 97 4.36 0.62 -21.70
CA ALA A 97 5.65 0.96 -21.11
C ALA A 97 6.79 0.78 -22.11
N PHE A 98 7.60 1.83 -22.30
CA PHE A 98 8.75 1.89 -23.21
C PHE A 98 8.43 1.78 -24.72
N ASP A 99 7.16 1.88 -25.13
CA ASP A 99 6.74 1.95 -26.54
C ASP A 99 6.74 3.41 -27.03
N ASP A 100 7.10 3.65 -28.30
CA ASP A 100 7.06 4.98 -28.95
C ASP A 100 5.64 5.59 -28.97
N ARG A 101 4.61 4.75 -28.94
CA ARG A 101 3.20 5.16 -28.93
C ARG A 101 2.65 5.35 -27.51
N ALA A 102 3.49 5.41 -26.49
CA ALA A 102 3.05 5.63 -25.12
C ALA A 102 2.34 6.99 -24.97
N ASP A 103 1.09 6.95 -24.52
CA ASP A 103 0.18 8.11 -24.44
C ASP A 103 -0.40 8.31 -23.03
N GLY A 104 0.02 7.52 -22.04
CA GLY A 104 -0.44 7.61 -20.65
C GLY A 104 -0.40 6.27 -19.93
N PHE A 105 -0.99 6.24 -18.73
CA PHE A 105 -1.17 5.00 -17.95
C PHE A 105 -2.65 4.64 -17.80
N VAL A 106 -2.91 3.49 -17.17
CA VAL A 106 -4.26 3.05 -16.79
C VAL A 106 -4.26 2.79 -15.30
N ARG A 107 -5.34 3.17 -14.62
CA ARG A 107 -5.47 2.89 -13.19
C ARG A 107 -5.77 1.41 -12.98
N GLY A 108 -5.03 0.77 -12.09
CA GLY A 108 -5.25 -0.61 -11.68
C GLY A 108 -5.66 -0.70 -10.22
N GLU A 109 -6.39 -1.74 -9.86
CA GLU A 109 -6.71 -2.09 -8.48
C GLU A 109 -5.82 -3.24 -8.00
N GLY A 110 -5.55 -3.29 -6.71
CA GLY A 110 -4.76 -4.38 -6.15
C GLY A 110 -4.51 -4.23 -4.67
N VAL A 111 -4.23 -5.38 -4.04
CA VAL A 111 -3.77 -5.49 -2.67
C VAL A 111 -2.62 -6.49 -2.62
N ALA A 112 -1.57 -6.16 -1.89
CA ALA A 112 -0.44 -7.06 -1.68
C ALA A 112 0.18 -6.82 -0.30
N ALA A 113 0.72 -7.88 0.29
CA ALA A 113 1.49 -7.81 1.52
C ALA A 113 2.60 -8.87 1.52
N VAL A 114 3.70 -8.57 2.21
CA VAL A 114 4.84 -9.46 2.42
C VAL A 114 5.20 -9.46 3.91
N LEU A 115 5.54 -10.64 4.42
CA LEU A 115 6.11 -10.80 5.75
C LEU A 115 7.63 -10.75 5.64
N LEU A 116 8.25 -9.90 6.46
CA LEU A 116 9.68 -9.63 6.44
C LEU A 116 10.30 -10.00 7.78
N LYS A 117 11.51 -10.54 7.73
CA LYS A 117 12.29 -10.98 8.89
C LYS A 117 13.78 -10.87 8.57
N PRO A 118 14.66 -10.62 9.56
CA PRO A 118 16.10 -10.68 9.33
C PRO A 118 16.50 -12.07 8.82
N LEU A 119 17.30 -12.13 7.75
CA LEU A 119 17.64 -13.38 7.07
C LEU A 119 18.22 -14.43 8.02
N GLN A 120 19.12 -14.02 8.92
CA GLN A 120 19.72 -14.94 9.90
C GLN A 120 18.67 -15.58 10.81
N GLN A 121 17.65 -14.83 11.22
CA GLN A 121 16.56 -15.36 12.06
C GLN A 121 15.57 -16.20 11.24
N ALA A 122 15.34 -15.86 9.97
CA ALA A 122 14.51 -16.70 9.08
C ALA A 122 15.16 -18.07 8.87
N LEU A 123 16.48 -18.10 8.65
CA LEU A 123 17.25 -19.34 8.52
C LEU A 123 17.26 -20.15 9.82
N ALA A 124 17.46 -19.50 10.97
CA ALA A 124 17.48 -20.16 12.27
C ALA A 124 16.13 -20.81 12.62
N ASP A 125 15.03 -20.16 12.25
CA ASP A 125 13.68 -20.66 12.54
C ASP A 125 13.17 -21.63 11.47
N GLY A 126 13.91 -21.83 10.38
CA GLY A 126 13.52 -22.72 9.27
C GLY A 126 12.38 -22.17 8.41
N ASP A 127 12.23 -20.85 8.34
CA ASP A 127 11.16 -20.19 7.58
C ASP A 127 11.35 -20.39 6.06
N PRO A 128 10.26 -20.54 5.29
CA PRO A 128 10.33 -20.53 3.83
C PRO A 128 10.69 -19.13 3.32
N ILE A 129 11.81 -19.02 2.60
CA ILE A 129 12.31 -17.74 2.08
C ILE A 129 11.99 -17.66 0.58
N ALA A 130 11.08 -16.75 0.20
CA ALA A 130 10.74 -16.51 -1.21
C ALA A 130 11.79 -15.66 -1.94
N ALA A 131 12.38 -14.67 -1.25
CA ALA A 131 13.40 -13.78 -1.78
C ALA A 131 14.14 -13.06 -0.65
N VAL A 132 15.27 -12.41 -0.96
CA VAL A 132 16.05 -11.59 -0.04
C VAL A 132 16.09 -10.14 -0.52
N ILE A 133 15.70 -9.20 0.34
CA ILE A 133 15.83 -7.77 0.09
C ILE A 133 17.24 -7.34 0.51
N CYS A 134 18.11 -7.07 -0.46
CA CYS A 134 19.49 -6.68 -0.18
C CYS A 134 19.61 -5.24 0.35
N THR A 135 18.86 -4.31 -0.26
CA THR A 135 18.88 -2.89 0.12
C THR A 135 17.62 -2.19 -0.34
N THR A 136 17.31 -1.05 0.28
CA THR A 136 16.21 -0.15 -0.09
C THR A 136 16.64 1.30 0.15
N ALA A 137 16.18 2.22 -0.69
CA ALA A 137 16.46 3.65 -0.57
C ALA A 137 15.24 4.48 -1.00
N VAL A 138 15.11 5.69 -0.45
CA VAL A 138 14.05 6.66 -0.77
C VAL A 138 14.70 8.04 -0.91
N ASN A 139 14.33 8.79 -1.95
CA ASN A 139 14.79 10.15 -2.25
C ASN A 139 13.62 11.02 -2.78
N ASN A 140 13.92 12.28 -3.14
CA ASN A 140 12.98 13.24 -3.76
C ASN A 140 13.57 13.78 -5.06
#